data_AF-A0A1S2LSD1-F1
#
_entry.id   AF-A0A1S2LSD1-F1
#
_cell.length_a   1.000
_cell.length_b   1.000
_cell.length_c   1.000
_cell.angle_alpha   90.00
_cell.angle_beta   90.00
_cell.angle_gamma   90.00
#
_symmetry.space_group_name_H-M   'P 1'
#
loop_
_entity.id
_entity.type
_entity.pdbx_description
1 polymer ?
#
loop_
_entity_poly.entity_id
_entity_poly.type
_entity_poly.pdbx_seq_one_letter_code
_entity_poly.pdbx_strand_id
1 'polypeptide(L)' 'MSEEKRVQLNVRVSKETANQLDEIVEYYQQNTKLGRVYKGDVLSDIIEKAHQIMQKQKERDR' A
#
# COMPACT_ATOMS: atom_id res chain seq x y z
N MET A 1 -15.58 9.82 16.55
CA MET A 1 -14.23 10.35 16.83
C MET A 1 -13.49 10.37 15.51
N SER A 2 -13.02 11.55 15.12
CA SER A 2 -12.32 11.94 13.89
C SER A 2 -12.57 11.08 12.66
N GLU A 3 -13.37 11.59 11.72
CA GLU A 3 -13.36 11.15 10.33
C GLU A 3 -11.91 11.13 9.83
N GLU A 4 -11.29 9.96 9.75
CA GLU A 4 -10.07 9.78 8.97
C GLU A 4 -10.45 10.02 7.52
N LYS A 5 -10.43 11.29 7.12
CA LYS A 5 -10.74 11.71 5.77
C LYS A 5 -9.68 11.08 4.88
N ARG A 6 -10.10 10.07 4.10
CA ARG A 6 -9.32 9.51 3.01
C ARG A 6 -8.83 10.67 2.14
N VAL A 7 -7.51 10.79 2.00
CA VAL A 7 -6.88 11.82 1.16
C VAL A 7 -6.48 11.19 -0.17
N GLN A 8 -6.74 11.90 -1.28
CA GLN A 8 -6.25 11.48 -2.59
C GLN A 8 -4.74 11.73 -2.68
N LEU A 9 -3.98 10.66 -2.91
CA LEU A 9 -2.55 10.74 -3.15
C LEU A 9 -2.28 10.87 -4.66
N ASN A 10 -1.82 12.04 -5.10
CA ASN A 10 -1.44 12.26 -6.49
C ASN A 10 0.07 12.01 -6.68
N VAL A 11 0.42 10.87 -7.27
CA VAL A 11 1.81 10.49 -7.55
C VAL A 11 1.96 10.05 -9.00
N ARG A 12 3.14 10.33 -9.56
CA ARG A 12 3.55 9.81 -10.88
C ARG A 12 4.57 8.70 -10.64
N VAL A 13 4.32 7.54 -11.23
CA VAL A 13 5.19 6.37 -11.17
C VAL A 13 5.52 5.90 -12.58
N SER A 14 6.53 5.04 -12.72
CA SER A 14 6.80 4.38 -13.99
C SER A 14 5.65 3.44 -14.37
N LYS A 15 5.53 3.12 -15.65
CA LYS A 15 4.56 2.11 -16.13
C LYS A 15 4.80 0.76 -15.47
N GLU A 16 6.07 0.39 -15.29
CA GLU A 16 6.46 -0.86 -14.65
C GLU A 16 5.98 -0.92 -13.20
N THR A 17 6.18 0.14 -12.40
CA THR A 17 5.68 0.20 -11.02
C THR A 17 4.16 0.14 -10.96
N ALA A 18 3.46 0.79 -11.91
CA ALA A 18 2.00 0.71 -11.97
C ALA A 18 1.50 -0.72 -12.27
N ASN A 19 2.18 -1.43 -13.17
CA ASN A 19 1.88 -2.83 -13.51
C ASN A 19 2.15 -3.78 -12.33
N GLN A 20 3.28 -3.58 -11.62
CA GLN A 20 3.60 -4.36 -10.42
C GLN A 20 2.49 -4.22 -9.37
N LEU A 21 1.96 -3.01 -9.16
CA LEU A 21 0.86 -2.82 -8.23
C LEU A 21 -0.42 -3.54 -8.67
N ASP A 22 -0.71 -3.60 -9.98
CA ASP A 22 -1.85 -4.38 -10.49
C ASP A 22 -1.67 -5.89 -10.26
N GLU A 23 -0.47 -6.42 -10.48
CA GLU A 23 -0.14 -7.82 -10.23
C GLU A 23 -0.28 -8.17 -8.74
N ILE A 24 0.16 -7.29 -7.83
CA ILE A 24 0.00 -7.49 -6.37
C ILE A 24 -1.48 -7.49 -5.98
N VAL A 25 -2.28 -6.58 -6.55
CA VAL A 25 -3.74 -6.55 -6.32
C VAL A 25 -4.38 -7.85 -6.79
N GLU A 26 -4.00 -8.34 -7.97
CA GLU A 26 -4.52 -9.61 -8.49
C GLU A 26 -4.14 -10.78 -7.59
N TYR A 27 -2.89 -10.85 -7.15
CA TYR A 27 -2.44 -11.86 -6.21
C TYR A 27 -3.26 -11.81 -4.91
N TYR A 28 -3.51 -10.63 -4.33
CA TYR A 28 -4.34 -10.51 -3.13
C TYR A 28 -5.79 -10.90 -3.41
N GLN A 29 -6.34 -10.53 -4.57
CA GLN A 29 -7.70 -10.88 -4.96
C GLN A 29 -7.90 -12.39 -5.09
N GLN A 30 -6.92 -13.11 -5.65
CA GLN A 30 -6.95 -14.58 -5.77
C GLN A 30 -6.86 -15.28 -4.41
N ASN A 31 -6.15 -14.68 -3.45
CA ASN A 31 -5.97 -15.24 -2.10
C ASN A 31 -7.02 -14.76 -1.08
N THR A 32 -7.90 -13.82 -1.47
CA THR A 32 -8.97 -13.31 -0.62
C THR A 32 -10.24 -14.14 -0.79
N LYS A 33 -10.70 -14.77 0.29
CA LYS A 33 -11.86 -15.69 0.26
C LYS A 33 -13.19 -14.98 -0.03
N LEU A 34 -13.36 -13.73 0.42
CA LEU A 34 -14.57 -12.93 0.23
C LEU A 34 -14.20 -11.44 0.14
N GLY A 35 -14.80 -10.73 -0.81
CA GLY A 35 -14.63 -9.28 -0.97
C GLY A 35 -13.77 -8.88 -2.16
N ARG A 36 -13.82 -7.59 -2.47
CA ARG A 36 -13.04 -6.97 -3.54
C ARG A 36 -11.79 -6.32 -2.96
N VAL A 37 -10.65 -6.58 -3.58
CA VAL A 37 -9.39 -5.92 -3.23
C VAL A 37 -9.27 -4.64 -4.06
N TYR A 38 -9.09 -3.51 -3.40
CA TYR A 38 -8.91 -2.21 -4.06
C TYR A 38 -7.45 -1.82 -4.13
N LYS A 39 -7.05 -1.25 -5.27
CA LYS A 39 -5.68 -0.78 -5.53
C LYS A 39 -5.21 0.26 -4.49
N GLY A 40 -6.12 1.13 -4.03
CA GLY A 40 -5.82 2.11 -2.98
C GLY A 40 -5.51 1.48 -1.63
N ASP A 41 -6.23 0.42 -1.26
CA ASP A 41 -6.03 -0.28 0.01
C ASP A 41 -4.69 -1.04 -0.03
N VAL A 42 -4.38 -1.72 -1.14
CA VAL A 42 -3.09 -2.41 -1.34
C VAL A 42 -1.92 -1.42 -1.33
N LEU A 43 -2.04 -0.28 -2.01
CA LEU A 43 -0.99 0.73 -1.99
C LEU A 43 -0.77 1.30 -0.58
N SER A 44 -1.85 1.52 0.18
CA SER A 44 -1.76 2.02 1.56
C SER A 44 -1.03 1.03 2.46
N ASP A 45 -1.39 -0.26 2.39
CA ASP A 45 -0.73 -1.34 3.14
C ASP A 45 0.77 -1.45 2.82
N ILE A 46 1.15 -1.33 1.54
CA ILE A 46 2.56 -1.32 1.12
C ILE A 46 3.30 -0.12 1.75
N ILE A 47 2.71 1.08 1.71
CA ILE A 47 3.32 2.29 2.27
C ILE A 47 3.46 2.16 3.79
N GLU A 48 2.45 1.66 4.49
CA GLU A 48 2.47 1.46 5.94
C GLU A 48 3.57 0.49 6.36
N LYS A 49 3.68 -0.66 5.67
CA LYS A 49 4.75 -1.64 5.91
C LYS A 49 6.12 -1.04 5.68
N ALA A 50 6.32 -0.31 4.58
CA ALA A 50 7.58 0.37 4.30
C ALA A 50 7.93 1.43 5.38
N HIS A 51 6.93 2.19 5.84
CA HIS A 51 7.10 3.17 6.90
C HIS A 51 7.50 2.51 8.23
N GLN A 52 6.87 1.40 8.60
CA GLN A 52 7.24 0.64 9.80
C GLN A 52 8.69 0.14 9.76
N ILE A 53 9.15 -0.35 8.60
CA ILE A 53 10.54 -0.79 8.42
C ILE A 53 11.49 0.41 8.60
N MET A 54 11.17 1.56 7.98
CA MET A 54 11.97 2.78 8.11
C MET A 54 12.07 3.23 9.59
N GLN A 55 10.98 3.19 10.35
CA GLN A 55 11.02 3.57 11.77
C GLN A 55 11.90 2.62 12.59
N LYS A 56 11.79 1.30 12.36
CA LYS A 56 12.66 0.31 13.02
C LYS A 56 14.15 0.53 12.71
N GLN A 57 14.49 0.99 11.51
CA GLN A 57 15.87 1.34 11.16
C GLN A 57 16.34 2.58 11.92
N LYS A 58 15.52 3.64 11.95
CA LYS A 58 15.83 4.87 12.70
C LYS A 58 16.06 4.63 14.20
N GLU A 59 15.34 3.69 14.80
CA GLU A 59 15.52 3.32 16.20
C GLU A 59 16.82 2.55 16.46
N ARG A 60 17.32 1.79 15.47
CA ARG A 60 18.59 1.04 15.58
C ARG A 60 19.82 1.91 15.34
N ASP A 61 19.67 2.96 14.53
CA ASP A 61 20.75 3.91 14.23
C ASP A 61 20.91 5.01 15.30
N ARG A 62 20.04 5.03 16.31
CA ARG A 62 20.12 5.89 17.51
C ARG A 62 20.83 5.18 18.65
#